data_AF-A0A958VQ41-F1
#
_entry.id   AF-A0A958VQ41-F1
#
_cell.length_a   1.000
_cell.length_b   1.000
_cell.length_c   1.000
_cell.angle_alpha   90.00
_cell.angle_beta   90.00
_cell.angle_gamma   90.00
#
_symmetry.space_group_name_H-M   'P 1'
#
loop_
_entity.id
_entity.type
_entity.pdbx_description
1 polymer ?
#
loop_
_entity_poly.entity_id
_entity_poly.type
_entity_poly.pdbx_seq_one_letter_code
_entity_poly.pdbx_strand_id
1 'polypeptide(L)' 'AHHPGENVYMGKDHTLHAKVDGVVKFTKGKDNKSFVSIEPVEAKA' A
#
# COMPACT_ATOMS: atom_id res chain seq x y z
N ALA A 1 9.89 -0.81 -9.53
CA ALA A 1 8.51 -1.32 -9.51
C ALA A 1 7.93 -1.16 -8.10
N HIS A 2 6.65 -0.81 -8.00
CA HIS A 2 5.93 -0.73 -6.74
C HIS A 2 5.12 -2.00 -6.56
N HIS A 3 5.21 -2.60 -5.37
CA HIS A 3 4.53 -3.83 -5.02
C HIS A 3 3.46 -3.58 -3.96
N PRO A 4 2.34 -4.32 -4.00
CA PRO A 4 1.33 -4.22 -2.95
C PRO A 4 1.92 -4.65 -1.62
N GLY A 5 1.76 -3.80 -0.60
CA GLY A 5 2.02 -4.11 0.79
C GLY A 5 0.71 -4.35 1.55
N GLU A 6 0.73 -4.04 2.85
CA GLU A 6 -0.43 -4.20 3.72
C GLU A 6 -1.59 -3.28 3.32
N ASN A 7 -2.82 -3.78 3.40
CA ASN A 7 -4.05 -3.05 3.04
C ASN A 7 -4.09 -2.51 1.60
N VAL A 8 -3.29 -3.07 0.71
CA VAL A 8 -3.27 -2.77 -0.73
C VAL A 8 -3.45 -4.07 -1.51
N TYR A 9 -4.09 -4.01 -2.67
CA TYR A 9 -4.08 -5.10 -3.66
C TYR A 9 -3.72 -4.58 -5.05
N MET A 10 -3.39 -5.50 -5.94
CA MET A 10 -2.99 -5.20 -7.31
C MET A 10 -4.06 -5.72 -8.29
N GLY A 11 -4.52 -4.85 -9.18
CA GLY A 11 -5.43 -5.19 -10.27
C GLY A 11 -4.75 -6.01 -11.37
N LYS A 12 -5.54 -6.47 -12.34
CA LYS A 12 -5.04 -7.26 -13.50
C LYS A 12 -4.05 -6.48 -14.36
N ASP A 13 -4.21 -5.16 -14.40
CA ASP A 13 -3.36 -4.19 -15.10
C ASP A 13 -2.16 -3.71 -14.27
N HIS A 14 -1.91 -4.34 -13.11
CA HIS A 14 -0.91 -3.93 -12.13
C HIS A 14 -1.19 -2.60 -11.41
N THR A 15 -2.40 -2.07 -11.49
CA THR A 15 -2.80 -0.88 -10.72
C THR A 15 -2.95 -1.25 -9.23
N LEU A 16 -2.40 -0.43 -8.34
CA LEU A 16 -2.52 -0.63 -6.89
C LEU A 16 -3.77 0.08 -6.37
N HIS A 17 -4.58 -0.65 -5.62
CA HIS A 17 -5.83 -0.17 -5.01
C HIS A 17 -5.78 -0.34 -3.49
N ALA A 18 -6.27 0.67 -2.76
CA ALA A 18 -6.43 0.61 -1.32
C ALA A 18 -7.61 -0.31 -0.94
N LYS A 19 -7.42 -1.14 0.09
CA LYS A 19 -8.49 -1.96 0.69
C LYS A 19 -9.25 -1.23 1.80
N VAL A 20 -8.61 -0.23 2.41
CA VAL A 20 -9.10 0.53 3.56
C VAL A 20 -8.73 1.99 3.40
N ASP A 21 -9.48 2.87 4.05
CA ASP A 21 -9.13 4.28 4.16
C ASP A 21 -7.98 4.47 5.16
N GLY A 22 -7.05 5.35 4.81
CA GLY A 22 -5.85 5.55 5.60
C GLY A 22 -4.79 6.40 4.93
N VAL A 23 -3.61 6.41 5.54
CA VAL A 23 -2.44 7.12 5.02
C VAL A 23 -1.59 6.17 4.18
N VAL A 24 -1.18 6.64 3.00
CA VAL A 24 -0.30 5.89 2.11
C VAL A 24 1.13 5.93 2.65
N LYS A 25 1.74 4.75 2.80
CA LYS A 25 3.13 4.59 3.23
C LYS A 25 3.94 3.87 2.16
N PHE A 26 5.06 4.51 1.78
CA PHE A 26 6.03 3.94 0.85
C PHE A 26 7.23 3.42 1.63
N THR A 27 7.51 2.13 1.48
CA THR A 27 8.66 1.49 2.15
C THR A 27 9.59 0.91 1.10
N LYS A 28 10.90 1.16 1.24
CA LYS A 28 11.94 0.48 0.45
C LYS A 28 12.43 -0.74 1.22
N GLY A 29 12.22 -1.92 0.65
CA GLY A 29 12.72 -3.18 1.16
C GLY A 29 14.11 -3.53 0.62
N LYS A 30 14.52 -4.77 0.88
CA LYS A 30 15.76 -5.34 0.35
C LYS A 30 15.72 -5.38 -1.19
N ASP A 31 16.90 -5.28 -1.83
CA ASP A 31 17.05 -5.30 -3.29
C ASP A 31 16.32 -4.15 -4.02
N ASN A 32 16.25 -2.97 -3.40
CA ASN A 32 15.58 -1.78 -3.96
C ASN A 32 14.10 -1.99 -4.32
N LYS A 33 13.45 -3.03 -3.79
CA LYS A 33 12.03 -3.28 -4.00
C LYS A 33 11.21 -2.24 -3.21
N SER A 34 10.28 -1.59 -3.87
CA SER A 34 9.40 -0.60 -3.24
C SER A 34 8.04 -1.22 -2.96
N PHE A 35 7.54 -1.07 -1.73
CA PHE A 35 6.25 -1.55 -1.28
C PHE A 35 5.35 -0.38 -0.90
N VAL A 36 4.07 -0.49 -1.23
CA VAL A 36 3.05 0.52 -0.92
C VAL A 36 2.02 -0.10 0.00
N SER A 37 1.86 0.44 1.20
CA SER A 37 0.88 -0.01 2.19
C SER A 37 -0.02 1.15 2.64
N ILE A 38 -1.20 0.84 3.15
CA ILE A 38 -2.08 1.82 3.80
C ILE A 38 -2.06 1.57 5.31
N GLU A 39 -1.67 2.60 6.07
CA GLU A 39 -1.85 2.64 7.53
C GLU A 39 -3.28 3.12 7.79
N PRO A 40 -4.17 2.27 8.34
CA PRO A 40 -5.56 2.65 8.58
C PRO A 40 -5.60 3.83 9.52
N VAL A 41 -6.34 4.87 9.14
CA VAL A 41 -6.67 5.92 10.10
C VAL A 41 -7.91 5.44 10.84
N GLU A 42 -7.73 5.06 12.11
CA GLU A 42 -8.88 5.01 13.00
C GLU A 42 -9.49 6.41 12.97
N ALA A 43 -10.70 6.52 12.43
CA ALA A 43 -11.49 7.73 12.55
C ALA A 43 -11.69 7.94 14.06
N LYS A 44 -10.84 8.77 14.66
CA LYS A 44 -11.07 9.27 16.01
C LYS A 44 -12.44 9.94 16.00
N ALA A 45 -13.41 9.24 16.57
CA ALA A 45 -14.73 9.75 16.89
C ALA A 45 -14.65 10.81 17.99
#